data_AF-A0A523M974-F1
#
_entry.id   AF-A0A523M974-F1
#
_cell.length_a   1.000
_cell.length_b   1.000
_cell.length_c   1.000
_cell.angle_alpha   90.00
_cell.angle_beta   90.00
_cell.angle_gamma   90.00
#
_symmetry.space_group_name_H-M   'P 1'
#
loop_
_entity.id
_entity.type
_entity.pdbx_description
1 polymer ?
#
loop_
_entity_poly.entity_id
_entity_poly.type
_entity_poly.pdbx_seq_one_letter_code
_entity_poly.pdbx_strand_id
1 'polypeptide(L)'
;MEFLDARRLTGPSLIFDEAGSVLDVRCSATEAELLVPLWKNHVQRMLTELGWEEATFASRKLLGGVSMAFSAPIDVLYAATEINEWAWAASACELDEGTDPLPFDEVAAAVRAAADEEANPDLMCLISAAKENGKSLLWDDDEVS
;
A
#
# COMPACT_ATOMS: atom_id res chain seq x y z
N MET A 1 20.15 -1.68 1.42
CA MET A 1 18.84 -1.61 2.09
C MET A 1 18.28 -2.99 2.46
N GLU A 2 17.37 -3.08 3.44
CA GLU A 2 16.76 -4.34 3.90
C GLU A 2 15.23 -4.17 4.08
N PHE A 3 14.45 -5.03 3.43
CA PHE A 3 13.01 -5.15 3.64
C PHE A 3 12.74 -5.65 5.07
N LEU A 4 11.95 -4.90 5.84
CA LEU A 4 11.57 -5.33 7.18
C LEU A 4 10.17 -5.93 7.19
N ASP A 5 9.21 -5.21 6.63
CA ASP A 5 7.80 -5.59 6.70
C ASP A 5 6.96 -4.83 5.67
N ALA A 6 5.93 -5.48 5.14
CA ALA A 6 4.85 -4.85 4.39
C ALA A 6 3.54 -5.32 5.02
N ARG A 7 2.70 -4.38 5.44
CA ARG A 7 1.48 -4.70 6.19
C ARG A 7 0.33 -3.76 5.90
N ARG A 8 -0.87 -4.26 6.17
CA ARG A 8 -2.12 -3.51 6.09
C ARG A 8 -2.17 -2.42 7.16
N LEU A 9 -2.73 -1.27 6.78
CA LEU A 9 -3.21 -0.23 7.68
C LEU A 9 -4.74 -0.23 7.56
N THR A 10 -5.43 -0.71 8.60
CA THR A 10 -6.91 -0.78 8.61
C THR A 10 -7.58 0.52 9.06
N GLY A 11 -6.78 1.55 9.39
CA GLY A 11 -7.25 2.85 9.84
C GLY A 11 -6.10 3.77 10.27
N PRO A 12 -6.41 4.86 11.01
CA PRO A 12 -5.43 5.87 11.38
C PRO A 12 -4.18 5.31 12.08
N SER A 13 -3.03 5.83 11.68
CA SER A 13 -1.69 5.43 12.10
C SER A 13 -0.77 6.65 12.21
N LEU A 14 0.46 6.44 12.70
CA LEU A 14 1.46 7.52 12.80
C LEU A 14 1.95 8.09 11.46
N ILE A 15 1.55 7.48 10.35
CA ILE A 15 1.97 7.83 8.99
C ILE A 15 0.77 8.33 8.17
N PHE A 16 -0.44 7.91 8.53
CA PHE A 16 -1.57 7.92 7.62
C PHE A 16 -2.89 7.93 8.38
N ASP A 17 -3.85 8.77 7.99
CA ASP A 17 -5.18 8.83 8.61
C ASP A 17 -6.21 7.91 7.92
N GLU A 18 -5.85 7.30 6.80
CA GLU A 18 -6.73 6.45 5.99
C GLU A 18 -6.33 4.96 6.09
N ALA A 19 -7.14 4.08 5.49
CA ALA A 19 -6.75 2.69 5.26
C ALA A 19 -5.75 2.60 4.10
N GLY A 20 -4.89 1.57 4.09
CA GLY A 20 -3.89 1.40 3.05
C GLY A 20 -2.86 0.32 3.35
N SER A 21 -1.67 0.45 2.76
CA SER A 21 -0.55 -0.44 3.03
C SER A 21 0.71 0.35 3.36
N VAL A 22 1.48 -0.14 4.33
CA VAL A 22 2.77 0.44 4.74
C VAL A 22 3.90 -0.55 4.51
N LEU A 23 5.01 -0.03 4.01
CA LEU A 23 6.29 -0.70 3.81
C LEU A 23 7.33 -0.07 4.73
N ASP A 24 7.98 -0.91 5.55
CA ASP A 24 9.11 -0.54 6.40
C ASP A 24 10.41 -1.09 5.83
N VAL A 25 11.40 -0.21 5.68
CA VAL A 25 12.72 -0.55 5.15
C VAL A 25 13.79 -0.03 6.09
N ARG A 26 14.77 -0.89 6.41
CA ARG A 26 16.01 -0.46 7.07
C ARG A 26 16.98 0.06 6.03
N CYS A 27 17.38 1.31 6.19
CA CYS A 27 18.29 2.00 5.28
C CYS A 27 18.89 3.25 5.94
N SER A 28 19.95 3.77 5.34
CA SER A 28 20.49 5.09 5.64
C SER A 28 19.57 6.21 5.12
N ALA A 29 19.82 7.43 5.59
CA ALA A 29 19.06 8.61 5.13
C ALA A 29 19.25 8.88 3.63
N THR A 30 20.44 8.62 3.09
CA THR A 30 20.76 8.78 1.67
C THR A 30 20.07 7.73 0.82
N GLU A 31 20.10 6.46 1.23
CA GLU A 31 19.34 5.40 0.55
C GLU A 31 17.84 5.70 0.55
N ALA A 32 17.28 6.21 1.66
CA ALA A 32 15.88 6.62 1.72
C ALA A 32 15.52 7.74 0.73
N GLU A 33 16.44 8.67 0.45
CA GLU A 33 16.23 9.75 -0.54
C GLU A 33 16.14 9.23 -1.97
N LEU A 34 16.81 8.12 -2.26
CA LEU A 34 16.74 7.45 -3.55
C LEU A 34 15.52 6.53 -3.64
N LEU A 35 15.25 5.77 -2.58
CA LEU A 35 14.19 4.76 -2.55
C LEU A 35 12.78 5.36 -2.64
N VAL A 36 12.46 6.38 -1.84
CA VAL A 36 11.10 6.94 -1.73
C VAL A 36 10.51 7.36 -3.09
N PRO A 37 11.20 8.13 -3.95
CA PRO A 37 10.63 8.49 -5.26
C PRO A 37 10.48 7.30 -6.21
N LEU A 38 11.39 6.33 -6.19
CA LEU A 38 11.30 5.12 -7.03
C LEU A 38 10.12 4.26 -6.62
N TRP A 39 10.03 3.95 -5.32
CA TRP A 39 8.89 3.22 -4.74
C TRP A 39 7.57 3.88 -5.11
N LYS A 40 7.48 5.21 -4.95
CA LYS A 40 6.26 5.95 -5.28
C LYS A 40 5.89 5.79 -6.76
N ASN A 41 6.85 5.84 -7.68
CA ASN A 41 6.59 5.67 -9.11
C ASN A 41 6.08 4.26 -9.43
N HIS A 42 6.68 3.22 -8.83
CA HIS A 42 6.23 1.84 -9.01
C HIS A 42 4.82 1.61 -8.47
N VAL A 43 4.54 2.07 -7.25
CA VAL A 43 3.20 1.98 -6.67
C VAL A 43 2.21 2.75 -7.54
N GLN A 44 2.49 4.01 -7.91
CA GLN A 44 1.60 4.80 -8.75
C GLN A 44 1.28 4.10 -10.08
N ARG A 45 2.27 3.46 -10.71
CA ARG A 45 2.06 2.70 -11.94
C ARG A 45 1.08 1.54 -11.73
N MET A 46 1.24 0.78 -10.65
CA MET A 46 0.33 -0.32 -10.33
C MET A 46 -1.08 0.17 -10.01
N LEU A 47 -1.19 1.24 -9.23
CA LEU A 47 -2.49 1.86 -8.89
C LEU A 47 -3.20 2.39 -10.14
N THR A 48 -2.46 2.99 -11.07
CA THR A 48 -3.03 3.44 -12.36
C THR A 48 -3.58 2.26 -13.16
N GLU A 49 -2.83 1.16 -13.24
CA GLU A 49 -3.28 -0.06 -13.91
C GLU A 49 -4.56 -0.61 -13.26
N LEU A 50 -4.63 -0.62 -11.93
CA LEU A 50 -5.80 -1.12 -11.18
C LEU A 50 -6.99 -0.15 -11.15
N GLY A 51 -6.80 1.10 -11.57
CA GLY A 51 -7.83 2.15 -11.50
C GLY A 51 -7.97 2.81 -10.12
N TRP A 52 -6.95 2.73 -9.27
CA TRP A 52 -6.90 3.28 -7.91
C TRP A 52 -6.11 4.60 -7.84
N GLU A 53 -6.33 5.50 -8.80
CA GLU A 53 -5.52 6.71 -8.99
C GLU A 53 -5.67 7.77 -7.89
N GLU A 54 -6.75 7.72 -7.11
CA GLU A 54 -7.04 8.68 -6.03
C GLU A 54 -6.24 8.42 -4.74
N ALA A 55 -5.33 7.44 -4.75
CA ALA A 55 -4.53 7.11 -3.58
C ALA A 55 -3.66 8.28 -3.11
N THR A 56 -3.62 8.47 -1.80
CA THR A 56 -2.71 9.39 -1.14
C THR A 56 -1.45 8.67 -0.71
N PHE A 57 -0.33 9.39 -0.62
CA PHE A 57 0.99 8.81 -0.29
C PHE A 57 1.60 9.54 0.90
N ALA A 58 2.27 8.78 1.76
CA ALA A 58 3.04 9.31 2.87
C ALA A 58 4.38 8.59 2.99
N SER A 59 5.39 9.30 3.49
CA SER A 59 6.68 8.71 3.83
C SER A 59 7.22 9.36 5.10
N ARG A 60 7.80 8.56 5.98
CA ARG A 60 8.40 9.03 7.23
C ARG A 60 9.79 8.44 7.37
N LYS A 61 10.80 9.31 7.29
CA LYS A 61 12.19 8.94 7.61
C LYS A 61 12.30 8.72 9.13
N LEU A 62 12.90 7.61 9.51
CA LEU A 62 13.17 7.20 10.89
C LEU A 62 14.68 7.08 11.09
N LEU A 63 15.12 6.97 12.35
CA LEU A 63 16.52 6.68 12.62
C LEU A 63 16.83 5.25 12.15
N GLY A 64 17.60 5.13 11.06
CA GLY A 64 18.00 3.84 10.49
C GLY A 64 16.98 3.19 9.56
N GLY A 65 15.98 3.94 9.07
CA GLY A 65 15.03 3.42 8.09
C GLY A 65 14.04 4.43 7.56
N VAL A 66 13.13 3.95 6.73
CA VAL A 66 12.01 4.73 6.21
C VAL A 66 10.76 3.87 6.20
N SER A 67 9.65 4.48 6.58
CA SER A 67 8.32 3.91 6.39
C SER A 67 7.62 4.65 5.25
N MET A 68 7.04 3.92 4.32
CA MET A 68 6.36 4.45 3.14
C MET A 68 4.98 3.84 3.06
N ALA A 69 3.95 4.64 2.82
CA ALA A 69 2.57 4.18 2.81
C ALA A 69 1.75 4.83 1.71
N PHE A 70 0.75 4.11 1.20
CA PHE A 70 -0.24 4.62 0.26
C PHE A 70 -1.65 4.18 0.68
N SER A 71 -2.69 4.98 0.35
CA SER A 71 -4.07 4.60 0.63
C SER A 71 -4.60 3.58 -0.37
N ALA A 72 -5.48 2.71 0.12
CA ALA A 72 -6.22 1.78 -0.70
C ALA A 72 -7.62 1.58 -0.11
N PRO A 73 -8.60 1.10 -0.89
CA PRO A 73 -9.89 0.72 -0.34
C PRO A 73 -9.72 -0.33 0.77
N ILE A 74 -10.48 -0.18 1.84
CA ILE A 74 -10.29 -0.98 3.07
C ILE A 74 -10.63 -2.46 2.87
N ASP A 75 -11.41 -2.78 1.84
CA ASP A 75 -11.83 -4.13 1.48
C ASP A 75 -10.84 -4.88 0.59
N VAL A 76 -9.69 -4.27 0.23
CA VAL A 76 -8.68 -4.88 -0.68
C VAL A 76 -7.25 -4.69 -0.17
N LEU A 77 -7.07 -4.65 1.15
CA LEU A 77 -5.79 -4.29 1.78
C LEU A 77 -4.71 -5.38 1.66
N TYR A 78 -5.05 -6.66 1.43
CA TYR A 78 -4.02 -7.66 1.17
C TYR A 78 -3.45 -7.47 -0.23
N ALA A 79 -4.30 -7.30 -1.25
CA ALA A 79 -3.89 -6.92 -2.59
C ALA A 79 -3.03 -5.63 -2.58
N ALA A 80 -3.39 -4.62 -1.80
CA ALA A 80 -2.57 -3.43 -1.63
C ALA A 80 -1.17 -3.74 -1.01
N THR A 81 -1.07 -4.73 -0.14
CA THR A 81 0.21 -5.15 0.44
C THR A 81 1.10 -5.84 -0.60
N GLU A 82 0.54 -6.64 -1.50
CA GLU A 82 1.27 -7.23 -2.63
C GLU A 82 1.87 -6.16 -3.56
N ILE A 83 1.17 -5.03 -3.78
CA ILE A 83 1.71 -3.88 -4.51
C ILE A 83 2.98 -3.34 -3.83
N ASN A 84 2.97 -3.24 -2.50
CA ASN A 84 4.12 -2.76 -1.73
C ASN A 84 5.32 -3.71 -1.84
N GLU A 85 5.09 -5.01 -1.76
CA GLU A 85 6.14 -6.03 -1.93
C GLU A 85 6.77 -5.98 -3.32
N TRP A 86 5.95 -5.88 -4.37
CA TRP A 86 6.45 -5.74 -5.73
C TRP A 86 7.18 -4.41 -5.95
N ALA A 87 6.63 -3.30 -5.46
CA ALA A 87 7.25 -1.99 -5.60
C ALA A 87 8.60 -1.91 -4.87
N TRP A 88 8.74 -2.58 -3.73
CA TRP A 88 10.02 -2.78 -3.08
C TRP A 88 11.01 -3.51 -3.99
N ALA A 89 10.65 -4.69 -4.50
CA ALA A 89 11.53 -5.49 -5.34
C ALA A 89 11.98 -4.73 -6.60
N ALA A 90 11.04 -4.03 -7.25
CA ALA A 90 11.33 -3.21 -8.42
C ALA A 90 12.28 -2.05 -8.09
N SER A 91 12.04 -1.33 -6.98
CA SER A 91 12.90 -0.22 -6.56
C SER A 91 14.31 -0.70 -6.18
N ALA A 92 14.41 -1.83 -5.48
CA ALA A 92 15.69 -2.40 -5.08
C ALA A 92 16.50 -2.87 -6.31
N CYS A 93 15.83 -3.44 -7.31
CA CYS A 93 16.45 -3.81 -8.58
C CYS A 93 16.98 -2.57 -9.34
N GLU A 94 16.21 -1.48 -9.41
CA GLU A 94 16.66 -0.23 -10.07
C GLU A 94 17.84 0.45 -9.36
N LEU A 95 18.06 0.15 -8.08
CA LEU A 95 19.18 0.64 -7.28
C LEU A 95 20.38 -0.33 -7.26
N ASP A 96 20.37 -1.37 -8.08
CA ASP A 96 21.40 -2.43 -8.11
C ASP A 96 21.58 -3.18 -6.77
N GLU A 97 20.54 -3.19 -5.91
CA GLU A 97 20.54 -3.80 -4.57
C GLU A 97 19.62 -5.03 -4.44
N GLY A 98 18.88 -5.38 -5.49
CA GLY A 98 17.89 -6.45 -5.51
C GLY A 98 18.06 -7.43 -6.67
N THR A 99 17.19 -8.43 -6.71
CA THR A 99 17.01 -9.31 -7.88
C THR A 99 15.92 -8.74 -8.80
N ASP A 100 15.90 -9.21 -10.05
CA ASP A 100 14.83 -8.87 -10.98
C ASP A 100 13.44 -9.11 -10.36
N PRO A 101 12.54 -8.11 -10.37
CA PRO A 101 11.18 -8.30 -9.90
C PRO A 101 10.42 -9.21 -10.86
N LEU A 102 9.31 -9.78 -10.40
CA LEU A 102 8.36 -10.43 -11.30
C LEU A 102 7.87 -9.43 -12.37
N PRO A 103 7.58 -9.91 -13.60
CA PRO A 103 7.11 -9.06 -14.68
C PRO A 103 5.86 -8.26 -14.27
N PHE A 104 5.85 -6.97 -14.61
CA PHE A 104 4.77 -6.07 -14.22
C PHE A 104 3.37 -6.59 -14.59
N ASP A 105 3.20 -7.05 -15.83
CA ASP A 105 1.88 -7.50 -16.32
C ASP A 105 1.37 -8.75 -15.57
N GLU A 106 2.29 -9.64 -15.16
CA GLU A 106 1.94 -10.84 -14.38
C GLU A 106 1.49 -10.46 -12.97
N VAL A 107 2.20 -9.54 -12.32
CA VAL A 107 1.87 -9.08 -10.98
C VAL A 107 0.60 -8.24 -10.99
N ALA A 108 0.44 -7.34 -11.95
CA ALA A 108 -0.78 -6.54 -12.08
C ALA A 108 -2.03 -7.41 -12.28
N ALA A 109 -1.92 -8.49 -13.06
CA ALA A 109 -3.01 -9.45 -13.23
C ALA A 109 -3.31 -10.23 -11.93
N ALA A 110 -2.27 -10.65 -11.21
CA ALA A 110 -2.43 -11.35 -9.93
C ALA A 110 -3.06 -10.45 -8.86
N VAL A 111 -2.56 -9.23 -8.70
CA VAL A 111 -3.09 -8.25 -7.73
C VAL A 111 -4.53 -7.88 -8.07
N ARG A 112 -4.90 -7.76 -9.35
CA ARG A 112 -6.29 -7.54 -9.74
C ARG A 112 -7.18 -8.69 -9.32
N ALA A 113 -6.75 -9.93 -9.56
CA ALA A 113 -7.52 -11.10 -9.17
C ALA A 113 -7.68 -11.20 -7.64
N ALA A 114 -6.63 -10.91 -6.88
CA ALA A 114 -6.69 -10.85 -5.42
C ALA A 114 -7.64 -9.76 -4.93
N ALA A 115 -7.55 -8.55 -5.51
CA ALA A 115 -8.46 -7.46 -5.17
C ALA A 115 -9.93 -7.80 -5.50
N ASP A 116 -10.20 -8.47 -6.62
CA ASP A 116 -11.55 -8.90 -6.99
C ASP A 116 -12.10 -9.99 -6.04
N GLU A 117 -11.23 -10.84 -5.48
CA GLU A 117 -11.59 -11.86 -4.48
C GLU A 117 -11.83 -11.25 -3.09
N GLU A 118 -11.04 -10.24 -2.72
CA GLU A 118 -11.16 -9.54 -1.43
C GLU A 118 -12.34 -8.55 -1.38
N ALA A 119 -12.70 -7.97 -2.53
CA ALA A 119 -13.67 -6.89 -2.63
C ALA A 119 -14.98 -7.18 -1.88
N ASN A 120 -15.42 -6.19 -1.10
CA ASN A 120 -16.64 -6.28 -0.30
C ASN A 120 -17.53 -5.04 -0.56
N PRO A 121 -18.35 -5.08 -1.62
CA PRO A 121 -19.21 -3.96 -1.99
C PRO A 121 -20.19 -3.54 -0.89
N ASP A 122 -20.66 -4.49 -0.07
CA ASP A 122 -21.59 -4.23 1.03
C ASP A 122 -20.89 -3.42 2.15
N LEU A 123 -19.64 -3.76 2.48
CA LEU A 123 -18.81 -2.98 3.41
C LEU A 123 -18.60 -1.56 2.89
N MET A 124 -18.27 -1.40 1.61
CA MET A 124 -18.05 -0.09 1.00
C MET A 124 -19.32 0.77 0.98
N CYS A 125 -20.48 0.15 0.80
CA CYS A 125 -21.78 0.81 0.92
C CYS A 125 -22.02 1.31 2.36
N LEU A 126 -21.74 0.49 3.38
CA LEU A 126 -21.87 0.86 4.78
C LEU A 126 -20.94 2.02 5.16
N ILE A 127 -19.68 2.01 4.69
CA ILE A 127 -18.72 3.11 4.90
C ILE A 127 -19.22 4.41 4.30
N SER A 128 -19.74 4.35 3.08
CA SER A 128 -20.30 5.52 2.40
C SER A 128 -21.50 6.08 3.18
N ALA A 129 -22.42 5.22 3.60
CA ALA A 129 -23.58 5.60 4.39
C ALA A 129 -23.20 6.16 5.77
N ALA A 130 -22.21 5.58 6.45
CA ALA A 130 -21.73 6.08 7.73
C ALA A 130 -21.15 7.50 7.59
N LYS A 131 -20.33 7.73 6.55
CA LYS A 131 -19.77 9.05 6.23
C LYS A 131 -20.84 10.08 5.93
N GLU A 132 -21.83 9.74 5.11
CA GLU A 132 -22.96 10.63 4.78
C GLU A 132 -23.80 11.01 6.01
N ASN A 133 -23.95 10.09 6.96
CA ASN A 133 -24.73 10.29 8.19
C ASN A 133 -23.90 10.82 9.37
N GLY A 134 -22.62 11.13 9.16
CA GLY A 134 -21.71 11.62 10.21
C GLY A 134 -21.52 10.62 11.36
N LYS A 135 -21.54 9.32 11.05
CA LYS A 135 -21.31 8.24 12.00
C LYS A 135 -19.88 7.74 11.91
N SER A 136 -19.33 7.34 13.05
CA SER A 136 -18.11 6.53 13.09
C SER A 136 -18.45 5.11 12.64
N LEU A 137 -17.53 4.49 11.92
CA LEU A 137 -17.56 3.09 11.56
C LEU A 137 -16.25 2.46 12.00
N LEU A 138 -16.33 1.34 12.69
CA LEU A 138 -15.20 0.50 13.04
C LEU A 138 -15.33 -0.81 12.28
N TRP A 139 -14.25 -1.22 11.64
CA TRP A 139 -14.16 -2.49 10.94
C TRP A 139 -13.06 -3.33 11.58
N ASP A 140 -13.41 -4.55 11.94
CA ASP A 140 -12.51 -5.67 12.18
C ASP A 140 -12.67 -6.67 11.03
N ASP A 141 -11.67 -7.52 10.78
CA ASP A 141 -11.67 -8.45 9.64
C ASP A 141 -12.98 -9.29 9.56
N ASP A 142 -13.66 -9.51 10.70
CA ASP A 142 -14.92 -10.25 10.81
C ASP A 142 -16.20 -9.39 10.97
N GLU A 143 -16.12 -8.18 11.53
CA GLU A 143 -17.29 -7.40 11.98
C GLU A 143 -17.22 -5.90 11.67
N VAL A 144 -18.38 -5.28 11.44
CA VAL A 144 -18.54 -3.83 11.28
C VAL A 144 -19.47 -3.29 12.37
N SER A 145 -19.08 -2.21 13.04
CA SER A 145 -19.88 -1.54 14.09
C SER A 145 -19.93 -0.02 13.99
#